data_AF-A0A7X8JHK0-F1
#
_entry.id   AF-A0A7X8JHK0-F1
#
_cell.length_a   1.000
_cell.length_b   1.000
_cell.length_c   1.000
_cell.angle_alpha   90.00
_cell.angle_beta   90.00
_cell.angle_gamma   90.00
#
_symmetry.space_group_name_H-M   'P 1'
#
loop_
_entity.id
_entity.type
_entity.pdbx_description
1 polymer ?
#
loop_
_entity_poly.entity_id
_entity_poly.type
_entity_poly.pdbx_seq_one_letter_code
_entity_poly.pdbx_strand_id
1 'polypeptide(L)'
;MHRFIYLSAAFLAVLIFLHIPELFPLCSCCKRKKFRPFIRIHKAVGISPGYGGCRSVCRKCCIRYDLKDLDDLDRFIKVRRKVRMERLTKGL
;
A
#
# COMPACT_ATOMS: atom_id res chain seq x y z
N MET A 1 30.80 -19.10 24.15
CA MET A 1 29.67 -19.47 23.27
C MET A 1 28.45 -18.56 23.42
N HIS A 2 27.95 -18.26 24.63
CA HIS A 2 26.77 -17.40 24.82
C HIS A 2 26.85 -16.02 24.13
N ARG A 3 28.00 -15.33 24.16
CA ARG A 3 28.17 -14.03 23.48
C ARG A 3 27.95 -14.09 21.96
N PHE A 4 28.34 -15.19 21.31
CA PHE A 4 28.10 -15.40 19.87
C PHE A 4 26.63 -15.68 19.58
N ILE A 5 25.92 -16.36 20.49
CA ILE A 5 24.47 -16.62 20.38
C ILE A 5 23.68 -15.31 20.51
N TYR A 6 24.07 -14.42 21.43
CA TYR A 6 23.41 -13.12 21.57
C TYR A 6 23.66 -12.21 20.36
N LEU A 7 24.88 -12.20 19.82
CA LEU A 7 25.22 -11.44 18.62
C LEU A 7 24.48 -11.96 17.38
N SER A 8 24.40 -13.28 17.18
CA SER A 8 23.65 -13.86 16.07
C SER A 8 22.15 -13.62 16.19
N ALA A 9 21.57 -13.73 17.39
CA ALA A 9 20.17 -13.43 17.64
C ALA A 9 19.82 -11.96 17.38
N ALA A 10 20.68 -11.03 17.81
CA ALA A 10 20.50 -9.61 17.54
C ALA A 10 20.57 -9.29 16.03
N PHE A 11 21.51 -9.90 15.31
CA PHE A 11 21.63 -9.74 13.86
C PHE A 11 20.39 -10.26 13.11
N LEU A 12 19.86 -11.42 13.53
CA LEU A 12 18.66 -12.02 12.96
C LEU A 12 17.41 -11.15 13.24
N ALA A 13 17.31 -10.57 14.44
CA ALA A 13 16.23 -9.65 14.78
C ALA A 13 16.24 -8.39 13.90
N VAL A 14 17.41 -7.81 13.63
CA VAL A 14 17.55 -6.63 12.75
C VAL A 14 17.15 -6.98 11.32
N LEU A 15 17.59 -8.13 10.79
CA LEU A 15 17.22 -8.59 9.44
C LEU A 15 15.71 -8.79 9.29
N ILE A 16 15.05 -9.36 10.31
CA ILE A 16 13.60 -9.51 10.33
C ILE A 16 12.94 -8.13 10.32
N PHE A 17 13.39 -7.21 11.19
CA PHE A 17 12.79 -5.87 11.31
C PHE A 17 12.87 -5.06 10.02
N LEU A 18 13.99 -5.17 9.29
CA LEU A 18 14.21 -4.49 8.01
C LEU A 18 13.32 -5.03 6.87
N HIS A 19 12.90 -6.29 6.92
CA HIS A 19 12.04 -6.90 5.91
C HIS A 19 10.52 -6.80 6.19
N ILE A 20 10.10 -6.47 7.42
CA ILE A 20 8.68 -6.22 7.76
C ILE A 20 7.98 -5.17 6.86
N PRO A 21 8.58 -4.00 6.53
CA PRO A 21 7.89 -2.99 5.73
C PRO A 21 7.59 -3.45 4.29
N GLU A 22 8.40 -4.35 3.74
CA GLU A 22 8.18 -4.96 2.42
C GLU A 22 7.07 -6.04 2.44
N LEU A 23 6.87 -6.69 3.59
CA LEU A 23 5.89 -7.78 3.75
C LEU A 23 4.44 -7.27 3.83
N PHE A 24 4.21 -6.04 4.31
CA PHE A 24 2.87 -5.53 4.61
C PHE A 24 2.56 -4.18 3.95
N PRO A 25 2.48 -4.11 2.61
CA PRO A 25 2.09 -2.88 1.92
C PRO A 25 0.64 -2.46 2.25
N LEU A 26 0.41 -1.15 2.22
CA LEU A 26 -0.88 -0.52 2.53
C LEU A 26 -1.72 -0.37 1.27
N CYS A 27 -2.93 -0.95 1.27
CA CYS A 27 -3.81 -0.88 0.11
C CYS A 27 -4.40 0.52 -0.07
N SER A 28 -4.28 1.10 -1.27
CA SER A 28 -4.77 2.44 -1.61
C SER A 28 -6.30 2.56 -1.54
N CYS A 29 -7.03 1.49 -1.81
CA CYS A 29 -8.50 1.49 -1.82
C CYS A 29 -9.09 1.39 -0.41
N CYS A 30 -8.65 0.38 0.36
CA CYS A 30 -9.22 0.03 1.66
C CYS A 30 -8.40 0.55 2.86
N LYS A 31 -7.22 1.12 2.63
CA LYS A 31 -6.29 1.66 3.64
C LYS A 31 -5.88 0.66 4.74
N ARG A 32 -6.07 -0.64 4.52
CA ARG A 32 -5.62 -1.70 5.44
C ARG A 32 -4.25 -2.22 5.01
N LYS A 33 -3.39 -2.51 5.99
CA LYS A 33 -2.15 -3.28 5.79
C LYS A 33 -2.52 -4.70 5.34
N LYS A 34 -1.87 -5.20 4.30
CA LYS A 34 -2.12 -6.54 3.75
C LYS A 34 -0.81 -7.25 3.52
N PHE A 35 -0.79 -8.55 3.79
CA PHE A 35 0.36 -9.39 3.51
C PHE A 35 0.60 -9.46 1.99
N ARG A 36 1.87 -9.40 1.57
CA ARG A 36 2.34 -9.31 0.18
C ARG A 36 1.62 -10.21 -0.84
N PRO A 37 1.36 -11.52 -0.60
CA PRO A 37 0.66 -12.36 -1.57
C PRO A 37 -0.81 -11.96 -1.84
N PHE A 38 -1.43 -11.20 -0.93
CA PHE A 38 -2.79 -10.68 -1.15
C PHE A 38 -2.83 -9.39 -1.96
N ILE A 39 -1.67 -8.86 -2.34
CA ILE A 39 -1.54 -7.67 -3.17
C ILE A 39 -1.45 -8.13 -4.62
N ARG A 40 -2.30 -7.56 -5.47
CA ARG A 40 -2.29 -7.84 -6.91
C ARG A 40 -1.46 -6.83 -7.67
N ILE A 41 -1.58 -5.57 -7.29
CA ILE A 41 -0.92 -4.44 -7.94
C ILE A 41 -0.01 -3.82 -6.90
N HIS A 42 1.29 -3.78 -7.17
CA HIS A 42 2.28 -3.05 -6.40
C HIS A 42 3.21 -2.35 -7.38
N LYS A 43 3.11 -1.03 -7.52
CA LYS A 43 4.06 -0.25 -8.32
C LYS A 43 4.47 1.01 -7.58
N ALA A 44 5.75 1.34 -7.68
CA ALA A 44 6.25 2.68 -7.38
C ALA A 44 5.65 3.64 -8.41
N VAL A 45 4.97 4.69 -7.96
CA VAL A 45 4.53 5.79 -8.83
C VAL A 45 5.45 6.99 -8.62
N GLY A 46 5.69 7.73 -9.70
CA GLY A 46 6.52 8.93 -9.67
C GLY A 46 6.03 9.92 -8.61
N ILE A 47 7.00 10.48 -7.89
CA ILE A 47 6.76 11.46 -6.83
C ILE A 47 6.36 12.77 -7.50
N SER A 48 5.10 13.16 -7.36
CA SER A 48 4.59 14.49 -7.72
C SER A 48 4.13 15.21 -6.45
N PRO A 49 4.13 16.55 -6.40
CA PRO A 49 3.68 17.29 -5.22
C PRO A 49 2.21 16.94 -4.92
N GLY A 50 1.98 16.27 -3.78
CA GLY A 50 0.69 15.73 -3.36
C GLY A 50 0.48 14.23 -3.61
N TYR A 51 1.38 13.58 -4.35
CA TYR A 51 1.36 12.13 -4.64
C TYR A 51 2.79 11.58 -4.60
N GLY A 52 3.20 11.09 -3.43
CA GLY A 52 4.46 10.38 -3.25
C GLY A 52 4.23 9.04 -2.56
N GLY A 53 4.55 7.93 -3.22
CA GLY A 53 4.64 6.62 -2.57
C GLY A 53 4.31 5.44 -3.47
N CYS A 54 4.74 4.25 -3.04
CA CYS A 54 4.33 2.98 -3.67
C CYS A 54 2.81 2.82 -3.55
N ARG A 55 2.13 2.64 -4.67
CA ARG A 55 0.71 2.32 -4.67
C ARG A 55 0.54 0.81 -4.71
N SER A 56 -0.19 0.31 -3.72
CA SER A 56 -0.55 -1.10 -3.66
C SER A 56 -2.06 -1.29 -3.60
N VAL A 57 -2.55 -2.38 -4.20
CA VAL A 57 -3.98 -2.74 -4.21
C VAL A 57 -4.15 -4.21 -3.89
N CYS A 58 -5.07 -4.48 -2.96
CA CYS A 58 -5.40 -5.84 -2.53
C CYS A 58 -6.23 -6.58 -3.60
N ARG A 59 -6.06 -7.90 -3.75
CA ARG A 59 -6.88 -8.73 -4.68
C ARG A 59 -8.39 -8.52 -4.48
N LYS A 60 -8.85 -8.49 -3.23
CA LYS A 60 -10.27 -8.23 -2.89
C LYS A 60 -10.74 -6.87 -3.42
N CYS A 61 -9.87 -5.87 -3.38
CA CYS A 61 -10.14 -4.51 -3.82
C CYS A 61 -10.14 -4.43 -5.35
N CYS A 62 -9.21 -5.13 -6.01
CA CYS A 62 -9.20 -5.28 -7.46
C CYS A 62 -10.49 -5.92 -7.96
N ILE A 63 -10.96 -7.00 -7.32
CA ILE A 63 -12.21 -7.66 -7.73
C ILE A 63 -13.42 -6.75 -7.49
N ARG A 64 -13.48 -6.06 -6.33
CA ARG A 64 -14.62 -5.21 -5.98
C ARG A 64 -14.81 -4.02 -6.92
N TYR A 65 -13.71 -3.46 -7.44
CA TYR A 65 -13.72 -2.23 -8.25
C TYR A 65 -13.27 -2.49 -9.70
N ASP A 66 -13.19 -3.74 -10.11
CA ASP A 66 -12.65 -4.21 -11.41
C ASP A 66 -11.34 -3.52 -11.84
N LEU A 67 -10.39 -3.41 -10.91
CA LEU A 67 -9.09 -2.76 -11.15
C LEU A 67 -8.12 -3.79 -11.73
N LYS A 68 -7.77 -3.64 -13.01
CA LYS A 68 -6.81 -4.50 -13.71
C LYS A 68 -5.42 -3.89 -13.72
N ASP A 69 -5.36 -2.58 -13.95
CA ASP A 69 -4.10 -1.84 -14.09
C ASP A 69 -4.00 -0.61 -13.19
N LEU A 70 -2.83 0.05 -13.21
CA LEU A 70 -2.65 1.31 -12.48
C LEU A 70 -3.53 2.43 -13.04
N ASP A 71 -3.78 2.44 -14.35
CA ASP A 71 -4.61 3.47 -14.98
C ASP A 71 -6.05 3.42 -14.46
N ASP A 72 -6.59 2.21 -14.24
CA ASP A 72 -7.89 2.02 -13.61
C ASP A 72 -7.90 2.56 -12.17
N LEU A 73 -6.81 2.34 -11.43
CA LEU A 73 -6.66 2.86 -10.07
C LEU A 73 -6.61 4.40 -10.07
N ASP A 74 -5.90 5.02 -11.01
CA ASP A 74 -5.83 6.47 -11.15
C ASP A 74 -7.20 7.07 -11.52
N ARG A 75 -7.91 6.46 -12.47
CA ARG A 75 -9.28 6.83 -12.82
C ARG A 75 -10.21 6.72 -11.60
N PHE A 76 -10.15 5.61 -10.88
CA PHE A 76 -10.95 5.40 -9.67
C PHE A 76 -10.66 6.45 -8.59
N ILE A 77 -9.39 6.75 -8.33
CA ILE A 77 -9.00 7.78 -7.36
C ILE A 77 -9.47 9.18 -7.81
N LYS A 78 -9.39 9.49 -9.11
CA LYS A 78 -9.86 10.77 -9.67
C LYS A 78 -11.37 10.93 -9.51
N VAL A 79 -12.15 9.90 -9.86
CA VAL A 79 -13.61 9.89 -9.70
C VAL A 79 -13.98 10.00 -8.22
N ARG A 80 -13.34 9.22 -7.34
CA ARG A 80 -13.58 9.28 -5.89
C ARG A 80 -13.30 10.66 -5.31
N ARG A 81 -12.25 11.35 -5.78
CA ARG A 81 -11.95 12.74 -5.38
C ARG A 81 -13.03 13.69 -5.85
N LYS A 82 -13.47 13.60 -7.12
CA LYS A 82 -14.58 14.43 -7.65
C LYS A 82 -15.85 14.25 -6.81
N VAL A 83 -16.30 13.02 -6.61
CA VAL A 83 -17.50 12.71 -5.81
C VAL A 83 -17.37 13.21 -4.38
N ARG A 84 -16.18 13.09 -3.77
CA ARG A 84 -15.94 13.62 -2.42
C ARG A 84 -16.07 15.15 -2.40
N MET A 85 -15.50 15.85 -3.38
CA MET A 85 -15.60 17.31 -3.46
C MET A 85 -17.05 17.74 -3.68
N GLU A 86 -17.79 17.11 -4.59
CA GLU A 86 -19.21 17.40 -4.84
C GLU A 86 -20.08 17.22 -3.59
N ARG A 87 -19.81 16.21 -2.75
CA ARG A 87 -20.51 16.04 -1.47
C ARG A 87 -20.19 17.14 -0.47
N LEU A 88 -18.96 17.65 -0.47
CA LEU A 88 -18.56 18.76 0.39
C LEU A 88 -19.22 20.06 -0.07
N THR A 89 -19.31 20.32 -1.37
CA THR A 89 -19.98 21.52 -1.91
C THR A 89 -21.49 21.48 -1.81
N LYS A 90 -22.14 20.30 -1.88
CA LYS A 90 -23.59 20.18 -1.68
C LYS A 90 -24.04 20.12 -0.22
N GLY A 91 -23.08 19.97 0.71
CA GLY A 91 -23.34 19.96 2.16
C GLY A 91 -23.11 21.32 2.83
N LEU A 92 -22.75 22.33 2.04
CA LEU A 92 -22.67 23.75 2.38
C LEU A 92 -23.88 24.46 1.75
#